data_AF-A0A673KEK7-F1
#
_entry.id   AF-A0A673KEK7-F1
#
_cell.length_a   1.000
_cell.length_b   1.000
_cell.length_c   1.000
_cell.angle_alpha   90.00
_cell.angle_beta   90.00
_cell.angle_gamma   90.00
#
_symmetry.space_group_name_H-M   'P 1'
#
loop_
_entity.id
_entity.type
_entity.pdbx_description
1 polymer ?
#
loop_
_entity_poly.entity_id
_entity_poly.type
_entity_poly.pdbx_seq_one_letter_code
_entity_poly.pdbx_strand_id
1 'polypeptide(L)'
;LHSLLTDICLRFTQTLHFVQFLRKQTSTICVMCLCSATPSQKYGTRGGRGEVVSSFGAVQGPRWTGKGQSAVRVEMLEGGENSLISSYKYMFQRLRDVRDVLTEKIEELGEELRSHFNIEEFSPVSLPVQDSITVLGQVCCDSNGKLNTQSVLLEAGQEQGGRQVPVDLSELKEFSLFPGQVVVMEGMNPSGERFVATKLYEGIPLPFYCPSEGKQEMDEVSEPVMVMMACGPYTPSESLTYDPLIDLITIINKDRPDMCILFGPFVDSKHEQIEKNQVTETFENIFKRCVDSIVEGTKGSGCRLVFVPSQRDVHHHYIYPQPPFNLSNLSKDDSARVTLAPDPCTLLIGNVTFGLTSTDILFHMGAEEISSGTGTERFSRIMKHMLTQRSYYPLYPPAEEVNMDYDKFQQFGQMNLTPDILIVPSELRYFIKDVIGCVCVNPGRLTKGQVGGTYGRLLIQPNPVLVEGKRVSPCIAGQVVKI
;
A
#
# COMPACT_ATOMS: atom_id res chain seq x y z
N LEU A 1 -23.74 27.19 -30.17
CA LEU A 1 -23.57 25.85 -30.76
C LEU A 1 -22.27 25.73 -31.57
N HIS A 2 -22.01 26.63 -32.52
CA HIS A 2 -20.83 26.54 -33.40
C HIS A 2 -19.50 26.68 -32.64
N SER A 3 -19.37 27.56 -31.64
CA SER A 3 -18.14 27.65 -30.83
C SER A 3 -17.91 26.42 -29.94
N LEU A 4 -18.98 25.83 -29.41
CA LEU A 4 -18.93 24.62 -28.59
C LEU A 4 -18.44 23.40 -29.40
N LEU A 5 -18.89 23.29 -30.65
CA LEU A 5 -18.45 22.24 -31.58
C LEU A 5 -16.99 22.42 -32.00
N THR A 6 -16.52 23.66 -32.19
CA THR A 6 -15.12 23.94 -32.50
C THR A 6 -14.19 23.58 -31.34
N ASP A 7 -14.60 23.88 -30.11
CA ASP A 7 -13.84 23.55 -28.90
C ASP A 7 -13.76 22.02 -28.66
N ILE A 8 -14.86 21.29 -28.90
CA ILE A 8 -14.90 19.82 -28.84
C ILE A 8 -14.01 19.21 -29.93
N CYS A 9 -14.08 19.72 -31.17
CA CYS A 9 -13.22 19.25 -32.27
C CYS A 9 -11.74 19.52 -32.01
N LEU A 10 -11.36 20.69 -31.47
CA LEU A 10 -9.97 20.98 -31.12
C LEU A 10 -9.44 20.04 -30.03
N ARG A 11 -10.26 19.77 -29.00
CA ARG A 11 -9.90 18.83 -27.91
C ARG A 11 -9.75 17.40 -28.43
N PHE A 12 -10.65 16.92 -29.29
CA PHE A 12 -10.54 15.60 -29.92
C PHE A 12 -9.29 15.49 -30.81
N THR A 13 -8.99 16.52 -31.59
CA THR A 13 -7.82 16.53 -32.50
C THR A 13 -6.51 16.55 -31.70
N GLN A 14 -6.44 17.26 -30.57
CA GLN A 14 -5.28 17.25 -29.67
C GLN A 14 -5.09 15.90 -28.98
N THR A 15 -6.15 15.25 -28.49
CA THR A 15 -6.07 13.89 -27.93
C THR A 15 -5.66 12.86 -28.99
N LEU A 16 -6.17 12.97 -30.22
CA LEU A 16 -5.81 12.06 -31.32
C LEU A 16 -4.35 12.21 -31.76
N HIS A 17 -3.86 13.45 -31.89
CA HIS A 17 -2.43 13.70 -32.17
C HIS A 17 -1.52 13.23 -31.04
N PHE A 18 -1.94 13.37 -29.79
CA PHE A 18 -1.18 12.89 -28.63
C PHE A 18 -1.14 11.35 -28.58
N VAL A 19 -2.26 10.66 -28.80
CA VAL A 19 -2.30 9.19 -28.93
C VAL A 19 -1.48 8.71 -30.12
N GLN A 20 -1.48 9.42 -31.25
CA GLN A 20 -0.63 9.10 -32.40
C GLN A 20 0.86 9.39 -32.16
N PHE A 21 1.19 10.41 -31.36
CA PHE A 21 2.56 10.73 -30.93
C PHE A 21 3.11 9.66 -29.98
N LEU A 22 2.33 9.28 -28.97
CA LEU A 22 2.67 8.16 -28.07
C LEU A 22 2.79 6.85 -28.84
N ARG A 23 1.87 6.55 -29.77
CA ARG A 23 1.97 5.38 -30.65
C ARG A 23 3.20 5.42 -31.56
N LYS A 24 3.63 6.59 -32.03
CA LYS A 24 4.86 6.74 -32.83
C LYS A 24 6.11 6.50 -31.98
N GLN A 25 6.15 7.00 -30.75
CA GLN A 25 7.27 6.73 -29.83
C GLN A 25 7.35 5.25 -29.44
N THR A 26 6.21 4.60 -29.15
CA THR A 26 6.18 3.15 -28.85
C THR A 26 6.38 2.26 -30.08
N SER A 27 5.98 2.70 -31.28
CA SER A 27 6.24 1.98 -32.53
C SER A 27 7.74 1.84 -32.84
N THR A 28 8.58 2.74 -32.33
CA THR A 28 10.05 2.64 -32.52
C THR A 28 10.63 1.41 -31.81
N ILE A 29 9.95 0.89 -30.79
CA ILE A 29 10.29 -0.36 -30.09
C ILE A 29 9.84 -1.59 -30.90
N CYS A 30 8.79 -1.46 -31.71
CA CYS A 30 8.11 -2.60 -32.34
C CYS A 30 8.70 -3.02 -33.70
N VAL A 31 9.55 -2.20 -34.35
CA VAL A 31 9.97 -2.41 -35.75
C VAL A 31 11.03 -3.51 -35.94
N MET A 32 11.53 -4.16 -34.89
CA MET A 32 12.57 -5.21 -35.05
C MET A 32 12.25 -6.58 -34.44
N CYS A 33 10.97 -6.92 -34.25
CA CYS A 33 10.57 -8.28 -33.90
C CYS A 33 9.89 -8.98 -35.10
N LEU A 34 10.62 -9.88 -35.76
CA LEU A 34 10.10 -10.79 -36.79
C LEU A 34 9.23 -11.87 -36.14
N CYS A 35 8.01 -11.52 -35.70
CA CYS A 35 6.95 -12.47 -35.36
C CYS A 35 5.57 -11.87 -35.66
N SER A 36 4.74 -12.61 -36.39
CA SER A 36 3.45 -12.20 -36.95
C SER A 36 2.30 -12.17 -35.93
N ALA A 37 2.45 -11.47 -34.80
CA ALA A 37 1.39 -11.29 -33.80
C ALA A 37 1.22 -9.81 -33.47
N THR A 38 -0.02 -9.30 -33.48
CA THR A 38 -0.32 -7.95 -32.99
C THR A 38 -0.11 -7.93 -31.47
N PRO A 39 0.85 -7.13 -30.94
CA PRO A 39 1.05 -7.05 -29.49
C PRO A 39 -0.22 -6.56 -28.78
N SER A 40 -0.48 -7.03 -27.56
CA SER A 40 -1.63 -6.63 -26.73
C SER A 40 -3.01 -6.98 -27.27
N GLN A 41 -3.15 -7.99 -28.14
CA GLN A 41 -4.44 -8.32 -28.77
C GLN A 41 -5.54 -8.59 -27.73
N LYS A 42 -5.25 -9.37 -26.68
CA LYS A 42 -6.23 -9.69 -25.62
C LYS A 42 -6.66 -8.47 -24.82
N TYR A 43 -5.73 -7.54 -24.57
CA TYR A 43 -6.03 -6.27 -23.91
C TYR A 43 -6.89 -5.36 -24.81
N GLY A 44 -6.59 -5.31 -26.11
CA GLY A 44 -7.34 -4.50 -27.08
C GLY A 44 -8.79 -4.95 -27.29
N THR A 45 -9.06 -6.25 -27.16
CA THR A 45 -10.42 -6.83 -27.29
C THR A 45 -11.13 -7.04 -25.96
N ARG A 46 -10.64 -6.45 -24.86
CA ARG A 46 -11.20 -6.69 -23.53
C ARG A 46 -12.65 -6.18 -23.42
N GLY A 47 -13.48 -6.95 -22.73
CA GLY A 47 -14.83 -6.53 -22.33
C GLY A 47 -14.83 -5.78 -21.00
N GLY A 48 -15.90 -5.05 -20.69
CA GLY A 48 -16.11 -4.44 -19.37
C GLY A 48 -15.24 -3.22 -19.07
N ARG A 49 -14.66 -2.56 -20.08
CA ARG A 49 -13.96 -1.27 -19.90
C ARG A 49 -14.87 -0.28 -19.19
N GLY A 50 -14.43 0.28 -18.06
CA GLY A 50 -15.21 1.21 -17.24
C GLY A 50 -16.26 0.56 -16.32
N GLU A 51 -16.34 -0.77 -16.26
CA GLU A 51 -17.21 -1.49 -15.33
C GLU A 51 -16.75 -1.27 -13.89
N VAL A 52 -17.69 -0.86 -13.03
CA VAL A 52 -17.47 -0.73 -11.59
C VAL A 52 -17.58 -2.11 -10.94
N VAL A 53 -16.52 -2.54 -10.27
CA VAL A 53 -16.41 -3.89 -9.69
C VAL A 53 -16.42 -3.91 -8.17
N SER A 54 -16.21 -2.76 -7.54
CA SER A 54 -16.37 -2.57 -6.09
C SER A 54 -16.80 -1.13 -5.82
N SER A 55 -17.57 -0.90 -4.77
CA SER A 55 -18.05 0.42 -4.36
C SER A 55 -18.10 0.53 -2.85
N PHE A 56 -17.92 1.74 -2.34
CA PHE A 56 -17.96 2.09 -0.93
C PHE A 56 -18.65 3.44 -0.75
N GLY A 57 -19.39 3.61 0.35
CA GLY A 57 -20.13 4.83 0.65
C GLY A 57 -21.31 5.08 -0.29
N ALA A 58 -21.90 6.27 -0.17
CA ALA A 58 -23.05 6.68 -0.98
C ALA A 58 -22.59 7.20 -2.35
N VAL A 59 -22.39 6.31 -3.31
CA VAL A 59 -21.99 6.71 -4.67
C VAL A 59 -23.18 7.34 -5.41
N GLN A 60 -23.16 8.66 -5.61
CA GLN A 60 -24.18 9.34 -6.40
C GLN A 60 -23.80 9.39 -7.90
N GLY A 61 -24.27 8.39 -8.65
CA GLY A 61 -24.26 8.39 -10.11
C GLY A 61 -22.96 7.94 -10.78
N PRO A 62 -22.98 7.82 -12.13
CA PRO A 62 -21.87 7.25 -12.90
C PRO A 62 -20.72 8.23 -13.18
N ARG A 63 -20.91 9.53 -12.90
CA ARG A 63 -19.99 10.58 -13.33
C ARG A 63 -19.09 11.02 -12.19
N TRP A 64 -17.86 10.50 -12.20
CA TRP A 64 -16.78 10.95 -11.33
C TRP A 64 -15.99 12.01 -12.10
N THR A 65 -15.94 13.22 -11.56
CA THR A 65 -15.17 14.30 -12.17
C THR A 65 -14.58 15.16 -11.08
N GLY A 66 -13.26 15.28 -11.06
CA GLY A 66 -12.55 16.21 -10.19
C GLY A 66 -12.55 17.63 -10.78
N LYS A 67 -11.99 18.59 -10.05
CA LYS A 67 -11.90 19.98 -10.53
C LYS A 67 -10.67 20.17 -11.41
N GLY A 68 -9.65 19.30 -11.26
CA GLY A 68 -8.46 19.30 -12.11
C GLY A 68 -7.77 20.65 -12.10
N GLN A 69 -7.35 21.05 -10.89
CA GLN A 69 -6.56 22.25 -10.50
C GLN A 69 -6.71 22.57 -8.99
N SER A 70 -7.11 21.61 -8.15
CA SER A 70 -7.40 21.89 -6.74
C SER A 70 -6.17 22.42 -5.98
N ALA A 71 -6.35 23.29 -4.98
CA ALA A 71 -5.26 23.80 -4.12
C ALA A 71 -4.75 22.77 -3.09
N VAL A 72 -5.18 21.50 -3.22
CA VAL A 72 -4.90 20.42 -2.25
C VAL A 72 -3.41 20.18 -2.07
N ARG A 73 -2.93 20.54 -0.89
CA ARG A 73 -1.54 20.31 -0.47
C ARG A 73 -1.29 18.82 -0.28
N VAL A 74 -0.10 18.39 -0.68
CA VAL A 74 0.42 17.04 -0.51
C VAL A 74 1.69 17.18 0.31
N GLU A 75 1.69 16.62 1.50
CA GLU A 75 2.81 16.73 2.43
C GLU A 75 3.12 15.36 3.00
N MET A 76 4.40 15.07 3.25
CA MET A 76 4.79 13.92 4.05
C MET A 76 4.37 14.20 5.50
N LEU A 77 3.66 13.29 6.14
CA LEU A 77 3.10 13.53 7.48
C LEU A 77 4.20 13.87 8.51
N GLU A 78 5.29 13.11 8.51
CA GLU A 78 6.37 13.26 9.51
C GLU A 78 7.30 14.44 9.23
N GLY A 79 7.37 14.88 7.97
CA GLY A 79 8.21 15.99 7.52
C GLY A 79 9.72 15.80 7.74
N GLY A 80 10.52 16.64 7.06
CA GLY A 80 11.94 16.81 7.37
C GLY A 80 12.79 15.52 7.36
N GLU A 81 13.62 15.36 8.41
CA GLU A 81 14.57 14.26 8.57
C GLU A 81 13.93 12.92 8.94
N ASN A 82 12.68 12.93 9.42
CA ASN A 82 11.95 11.72 9.81
C ASN A 82 11.36 10.98 8.60
N SER A 83 11.23 11.67 7.47
CA SER A 83 10.78 11.06 6.22
C SER A 83 11.94 10.54 5.38
N LEU A 84 11.75 9.39 4.73
CA LEU A 84 12.71 8.89 3.76
C LEU A 84 12.69 9.73 2.47
N ILE A 85 13.52 10.77 2.42
CA ILE A 85 13.56 11.73 1.30
C ILE A 85 14.74 11.50 0.33
N SER A 86 15.69 10.64 0.68
CA SER A 86 16.90 10.41 -0.11
C SER A 86 17.38 8.96 -0.04
N SER A 87 18.13 8.54 -1.05
CA SER A 87 18.79 7.23 -1.07
C SER A 87 19.70 7.02 0.14
N TYR A 88 19.81 5.77 0.58
CA TYR A 88 20.68 5.34 1.67
C TYR A 88 21.52 4.14 1.24
N LYS A 89 22.54 3.83 2.05
CA LYS A 89 23.42 2.66 1.81
C LYS A 89 22.80 1.42 2.43
N TYR A 90 22.78 0.34 1.66
CA TYR A 90 22.35 -1.00 2.06
C TYR A 90 23.39 -2.02 1.55
N MET A 91 23.04 -3.31 1.49
CA MET A 91 23.90 -4.48 1.16
C MET A 91 24.75 -5.01 2.32
N PHE A 92 24.64 -4.44 3.51
CA PHE A 92 25.28 -4.95 4.71
C PHE A 92 24.41 -4.64 5.93
N GLN A 93 24.05 -5.68 6.67
CA GLN A 93 23.36 -5.58 7.96
C GLN A 93 24.10 -6.48 8.95
N ARG A 94 24.25 -6.03 10.20
CA ARG A 94 24.80 -6.90 11.25
C ARG A 94 23.65 -7.60 11.93
N LEU A 95 23.78 -8.90 12.14
CA LEU A 95 22.73 -9.70 12.81
C LEU A 95 22.36 -9.18 14.20
N ARG A 96 23.33 -8.55 14.89
CA ARG A 96 23.08 -7.90 16.19
C ARG A 96 22.13 -6.70 16.07
N ASP A 97 22.27 -5.90 15.01
CA ASP A 97 21.47 -4.68 14.82
C ASP A 97 20.03 -5.10 14.43
N VAL A 98 19.90 -6.11 13.56
CA VAL A 98 18.61 -6.74 13.22
C VAL A 98 17.92 -7.32 14.45
N ARG A 99 18.65 -8.03 15.32
CA ARG A 99 18.11 -8.55 16.58
C ARG A 99 17.60 -7.40 17.46
N ASP A 100 18.38 -6.33 17.59
CA ASP A 100 18.03 -5.20 18.44
C ASP A 100 16.72 -4.54 17.94
N VAL A 101 16.55 -4.37 16.62
CA VAL A 101 15.28 -3.89 16.01
C VAL A 101 14.09 -4.81 16.32
N LEU A 102 14.28 -6.13 16.23
CA LEU A 102 13.20 -7.09 16.49
C LEU A 102 12.81 -7.12 17.98
N THR A 103 13.79 -6.97 18.87
CA THR A 103 13.56 -6.84 20.31
C THR A 103 12.79 -5.55 20.63
N GLU A 104 13.26 -4.41 20.11
CA GLU A 104 12.60 -3.10 20.30
C GLU A 104 11.14 -3.14 19.84
N LYS A 105 10.85 -3.76 18.68
CA LYS A 105 9.48 -3.97 18.19
C LYS A 105 8.57 -4.68 19.20
N ILE A 106 9.07 -5.73 19.87
CA ILE A 106 8.29 -6.50 20.87
C ILE A 106 8.07 -5.65 22.12
N GLU A 107 9.11 -4.98 22.60
CA GLU A 107 9.09 -4.19 23.84
C GLU A 107 8.22 -2.93 23.70
N GLU A 108 8.37 -2.16 22.63
CA GLU A 108 7.59 -0.94 22.39
C GLU A 108 6.09 -1.21 22.32
N LEU A 109 5.67 -2.21 21.53
CA LEU A 109 4.26 -2.58 21.43
C LEU A 109 3.78 -3.29 22.70
N GLY A 110 4.65 -4.04 23.38
CA GLY A 110 4.36 -4.69 24.65
C GLY A 110 3.99 -3.71 25.75
N GLU A 111 4.76 -2.64 25.93
CA GLU A 111 4.50 -1.60 26.95
C GLU A 111 3.19 -0.84 26.68
N GLU A 112 2.87 -0.61 25.42
CA GLU A 112 1.61 0.00 25.00
C GLU A 112 0.40 -0.90 25.32
N LEU A 113 0.50 -2.20 25.03
CA LEU A 113 -0.53 -3.18 25.36
C LEU A 113 -0.67 -3.34 26.88
N ARG A 114 0.46 -3.38 27.60
CA ARG A 114 0.50 -3.46 29.06
C ARG A 114 -0.24 -2.30 29.70
N SER A 115 0.08 -1.08 29.27
CA SER A 115 -0.53 0.15 29.77
C SER A 115 -2.02 0.20 29.47
N HIS A 116 -2.44 -0.18 28.27
CA HIS A 116 -3.85 -0.16 27.90
C HIS A 116 -4.70 -1.19 28.66
N PHE A 117 -4.21 -2.42 28.81
CA PHE A 117 -4.93 -3.49 29.48
C PHE A 117 -4.72 -3.53 31.00
N ASN A 118 -3.96 -2.57 31.56
CA ASN A 118 -3.59 -2.50 32.97
C ASN A 118 -2.94 -3.81 33.46
N ILE A 119 -2.02 -4.36 32.67
CA ILE A 119 -1.28 -5.58 33.02
C ILE A 119 -0.15 -5.19 33.99
N GLU A 120 -0.12 -5.81 35.17
CA GLU A 120 0.87 -5.49 36.21
C GLU A 120 2.29 -5.79 35.73
N GLU A 121 2.54 -7.02 35.28
CA GLU A 121 3.82 -7.47 34.73
C GLU A 121 3.63 -8.61 33.73
N PHE A 122 4.60 -8.75 32.83
CA PHE A 122 4.72 -9.93 31.98
C PHE A 122 5.60 -10.97 32.68
N SER A 123 5.15 -12.22 32.65
CA SER A 123 5.90 -13.34 33.24
C SER A 123 6.77 -14.06 32.19
N PRO A 124 7.88 -14.68 32.60
CA PRO A 124 8.70 -15.50 31.71
C PRO A 124 7.94 -16.76 31.25
N VAL A 125 7.64 -16.86 29.96
CA VAL A 125 6.85 -17.98 29.40
C VAL A 125 7.56 -19.34 29.51
N SER A 126 8.89 -19.36 29.59
CA SER A 126 9.69 -20.60 29.61
C SER A 126 9.85 -21.23 30.99
N LEU A 127 9.28 -20.63 32.05
CA LEU A 127 9.37 -21.17 33.40
C LEU A 127 8.11 -21.99 33.73
N PRO A 128 8.25 -23.14 34.42
CA PRO A 128 7.10 -23.92 34.87
C PRO A 128 6.21 -23.11 35.83
N VAL A 129 4.93 -22.98 35.50
CA VAL A 129 3.92 -22.31 36.33
C VAL A 129 2.56 -22.98 36.20
N GLN A 130 1.90 -23.21 37.34
CA GLN A 130 0.57 -23.80 37.39
C GLN A 130 -0.55 -22.75 37.36
N ASP A 131 -0.29 -21.56 37.90
CA ASP A 131 -1.22 -20.44 37.85
C ASP A 131 -1.25 -19.83 36.44
N SER A 132 -2.36 -19.18 36.11
CA SER A 132 -2.49 -18.44 34.87
C SER A 132 -1.59 -17.20 34.91
N ILE A 133 -0.69 -17.08 33.94
CA ILE A 133 0.23 -15.95 33.76
C ILE A 133 -0.08 -15.20 32.48
N THR A 134 0.39 -13.95 32.41
CA THR A 134 0.30 -13.10 31.21
C THR A 134 1.68 -12.99 30.57
N VAL A 135 1.78 -13.30 29.29
CA VAL A 135 3.04 -13.36 28.55
C VAL A 135 3.02 -12.43 27.34
N LEU A 136 4.16 -11.82 27.05
CA LEU A 136 4.43 -11.01 25.86
C LEU A 136 5.40 -11.77 24.96
N GLY A 137 5.11 -11.79 23.66
CA GLY A 137 6.07 -12.32 22.69
C GLY A 137 5.65 -12.12 21.25
N GLN A 138 6.47 -12.65 20.35
CA GLN A 138 6.24 -12.66 18.91
C GLN A 138 5.89 -14.08 18.46
N VAL A 139 4.88 -14.20 17.59
CA VAL A 139 4.49 -15.47 16.97
C VAL A 139 5.55 -15.91 15.97
N CYS A 140 6.01 -17.15 16.06
CA CYS A 140 6.94 -17.78 15.14
C CYS A 140 6.41 -19.14 14.64
N CYS A 141 7.04 -19.68 13.60
CA CYS A 141 6.79 -21.03 13.10
C CYS A 141 7.95 -21.95 13.50
N ASP A 142 7.65 -23.19 13.88
CA ASP A 142 8.66 -24.22 14.21
C ASP A 142 9.43 -24.79 13.01
N SER A 143 9.07 -24.36 11.79
CA SER A 143 9.63 -24.84 10.54
C SER A 143 9.67 -23.73 9.49
N ASN A 144 10.39 -23.99 8.39
CA ASN A 144 10.39 -23.13 7.19
C ASN A 144 9.12 -23.30 6.34
N GLY A 145 8.15 -24.07 6.82
CA GLY A 145 6.87 -24.27 6.16
C GLY A 145 5.82 -23.24 6.60
N LYS A 146 4.63 -23.38 6.03
CA LYS A 146 3.48 -22.54 6.38
C LYS A 146 3.04 -22.76 7.83
N LEU A 147 2.76 -21.66 8.53
CA LEU A 147 2.20 -21.69 9.88
C LEU A 147 0.87 -22.47 9.94
N ASN A 148 0.73 -23.33 10.94
CA ASN A 148 -0.49 -24.06 11.26
C ASN A 148 -0.70 -24.11 12.78
N THR A 149 -1.85 -24.61 13.24
CA THR A 149 -2.23 -24.63 14.66
C THR A 149 -1.31 -25.45 15.56
N GLN A 150 -0.53 -26.38 15.01
CA GLN A 150 0.38 -27.24 15.76
C GLN A 150 1.82 -26.72 15.76
N SER A 151 2.15 -25.79 14.86
CA SER A 151 3.50 -25.27 14.64
C SER A 151 3.72 -23.87 15.22
N VAL A 152 2.79 -23.38 16.03
CA VAL A 152 2.88 -22.04 16.64
C VAL A 152 3.89 -22.04 17.78
N LEU A 153 4.88 -21.18 17.66
CA LEU A 153 5.82 -20.85 18.74
C LEU A 153 5.58 -19.40 19.20
N LEU A 154 5.88 -19.13 20.47
CA LEU A 154 5.97 -17.79 21.01
C LEU A 154 7.42 -17.51 21.39
N GLU A 155 8.04 -16.53 20.74
CA GLU A 155 9.34 -15.99 21.11
C GLU A 155 9.14 -14.87 22.13
N ALA A 156 9.55 -15.09 23.37
CA ALA A 156 9.43 -14.11 24.43
C ALA A 156 10.40 -12.93 24.23
N GLY A 157 10.03 -11.75 24.72
CA GLY A 157 10.92 -10.59 24.77
C GLY A 157 12.21 -10.89 25.54
N GLN A 158 13.25 -10.10 25.30
CA GLN A 158 14.58 -10.34 25.87
C GLN A 158 14.56 -10.27 27.41
N GLU A 159 13.80 -9.34 27.98
CA GLU A 159 13.58 -9.24 29.44
C GLU A 159 12.92 -10.49 30.04
N GLN A 160 12.16 -11.23 29.24
CA GLN A 160 11.43 -12.44 29.63
C GLN A 160 12.19 -13.73 29.30
N GLY A 161 13.46 -13.61 28.89
CA GLY A 161 14.38 -14.72 28.69
C GLY A 161 14.68 -15.08 27.22
N GLY A 162 14.02 -14.44 26.25
CA GLY A 162 14.34 -14.59 24.81
C GLY A 162 14.21 -16.03 24.28
N ARG A 163 13.40 -16.88 24.93
CA ARG A 163 13.21 -18.28 24.55
C ARG A 163 11.95 -18.45 23.73
N GLN A 164 11.98 -19.44 22.84
CA GLN A 164 10.83 -19.88 22.08
C GLN A 164 10.12 -21.01 22.83
N VAL A 165 8.81 -20.90 22.97
CA VAL A 165 7.97 -21.93 23.60
C VAL A 165 6.79 -22.27 22.68
N PRO A 166 6.52 -23.56 22.40
CA PRO A 166 5.33 -23.98 21.68
C PRO A 166 4.03 -23.54 22.36
N VAL A 167 3.07 -23.07 21.57
CA VAL A 167 1.76 -22.62 22.05
C VAL A 167 0.68 -23.62 21.69
N ASP A 168 -0.06 -24.07 22.68
CA ASP A 168 -1.29 -24.84 22.50
C ASP A 168 -2.49 -23.89 22.41
N LEU A 169 -3.17 -23.91 21.27
CA LEU A 169 -4.33 -23.06 20.97
C LEU A 169 -5.67 -23.76 21.23
N SER A 170 -5.67 -24.98 21.75
CA SER A 170 -6.88 -25.81 21.90
C SER A 170 -7.97 -25.18 22.79
N GLU A 171 -7.57 -24.39 23.79
CA GLU A 171 -8.49 -23.70 24.70
C GLU A 171 -8.95 -22.32 24.18
N LEU A 172 -8.38 -21.83 23.06
CA LEU A 172 -8.81 -20.58 22.42
C LEU A 172 -10.00 -20.82 21.49
N LYS A 173 -11.13 -20.17 21.80
CA LYS A 173 -12.33 -20.20 20.95
C LYS A 173 -12.13 -19.43 19.64
N GLU A 174 -11.46 -18.30 19.71
CA GLU A 174 -11.24 -17.40 18.59
C GLU A 174 -9.79 -16.92 18.58
N PHE A 175 -9.16 -16.98 17.41
CA PHE A 175 -7.83 -16.41 17.20
C PHE A 175 -7.61 -16.07 15.73
N SER A 176 -6.67 -15.16 15.49
CA SER A 176 -6.09 -14.92 14.18
C SER A 176 -4.62 -14.59 14.40
N LEU A 177 -3.75 -15.44 13.88
CA LEU A 177 -2.31 -15.41 14.13
C LEU A 177 -1.53 -15.43 12.81
N PHE A 178 -0.37 -14.77 12.79
CA PHE A 178 0.58 -14.85 11.68
C PHE A 178 2.03 -14.70 12.20
N PRO A 179 3.05 -15.20 11.48
CA PRO A 179 4.45 -15.06 11.88
C PRO A 179 4.90 -13.59 11.99
N GLY A 180 5.58 -13.23 13.08
CA GLY A 180 6.02 -11.87 13.35
C GLY A 180 5.01 -11.02 14.13
N GLN A 181 3.81 -11.55 14.42
CA GLN A 181 2.82 -10.84 15.22
C GLN A 181 3.25 -10.73 16.67
N VAL A 182 3.34 -9.51 17.19
CA VAL A 182 3.48 -9.27 18.63
C VAL A 182 2.13 -9.45 19.29
N VAL A 183 2.10 -10.29 20.32
CA VAL A 183 0.88 -10.72 21.01
C VAL A 183 1.10 -10.74 22.51
N VAL A 184 0.00 -10.52 23.22
CA VAL A 184 -0.11 -10.82 24.64
C VAL A 184 -1.10 -11.96 24.81
N MET A 185 -0.75 -12.96 25.59
CA MET A 185 -1.61 -14.10 25.89
C MET A 185 -1.70 -14.33 27.41
N GLU A 186 -2.86 -14.79 27.88
CA GLU A 186 -2.99 -15.41 29.21
C GLU A 186 -3.06 -16.93 29.04
N GLY A 187 -2.50 -17.65 30.02
CA GLY A 187 -2.45 -19.10 29.98
C GLY A 187 -1.52 -19.66 31.04
N MET A 188 -1.22 -20.95 30.96
CA MET A 188 -0.33 -21.63 31.90
C MET A 188 0.71 -22.45 31.17
N ASN A 189 1.87 -22.66 31.80
CA ASN A 189 2.90 -23.57 31.30
C ASN A 189 3.36 -24.49 32.43
N PRO A 190 2.59 -25.54 32.78
CA PRO A 190 2.89 -26.36 33.95
C PRO A 190 4.23 -27.09 33.88
N SER A 191 4.74 -27.38 32.68
CA SER A 191 6.00 -28.10 32.44
C SER A 191 7.19 -27.20 32.11
N GLY A 192 6.96 -25.94 31.73
CA GLY A 192 7.98 -25.08 31.11
C GLY A 192 8.17 -25.30 29.60
N GLU A 193 7.60 -26.36 29.03
CA GLU A 193 7.87 -26.81 27.66
C GLU A 193 6.76 -26.45 26.65
N ARG A 194 5.54 -26.14 27.11
CA ARG A 194 4.41 -25.81 26.23
C ARG A 194 3.42 -24.90 26.96
N PHE A 195 3.18 -23.73 26.39
CA PHE A 195 2.24 -22.75 26.91
C PHE A 195 0.83 -23.03 26.40
N VAL A 196 -0.11 -23.29 27.30
CA VAL A 196 -1.52 -23.50 26.96
C VAL A 196 -2.25 -22.16 27.06
N ALA A 197 -2.56 -21.57 25.90
CA ALA A 197 -3.18 -20.26 25.82
C ALA A 197 -4.69 -20.36 26.09
N THR A 198 -5.19 -19.57 27.03
CA THR A 198 -6.63 -19.50 27.39
C THR A 198 -7.25 -18.19 26.94
N LYS A 199 -6.44 -17.15 26.71
CA LYS A 199 -6.89 -15.85 26.19
C LYS A 199 -5.82 -15.23 25.30
N LEU A 200 -6.25 -14.65 24.20
CA LEU A 200 -5.44 -13.81 23.32
C LEU A 200 -5.97 -12.37 23.42
N TYR A 201 -5.12 -11.42 23.79
CA TYR A 201 -5.51 -10.02 23.82
C TYR A 201 -5.68 -9.45 22.41
N GLU A 202 -6.64 -8.56 22.26
CA GLU A 202 -6.87 -7.87 20.99
C GLU A 202 -5.78 -6.80 20.76
N GLY A 203 -5.25 -6.74 19.54
CA GLY A 203 -4.29 -5.70 19.16
C GLY A 203 -4.93 -4.31 19.14
N ILE A 204 -4.14 -3.28 19.41
CA ILE A 204 -4.62 -1.91 19.59
C ILE A 204 -4.04 -0.99 18.51
N PRO A 205 -4.90 -0.35 17.69
CA PRO A 205 -4.43 0.60 16.70
C PRO A 205 -3.98 1.90 17.36
N LEU A 206 -3.14 2.67 16.66
CA LEU A 206 -2.83 4.03 17.08
C LEU A 206 -4.04 4.97 16.93
N PRO A 207 -4.07 6.12 17.62
CA PRO A 207 -5.08 7.13 17.36
C PRO A 207 -5.00 7.63 15.91
N PHE A 208 -6.12 8.15 15.40
CA PHE A 208 -6.17 8.82 14.11
C PHE A 208 -5.56 10.21 14.18
N TYR A 209 -5.21 10.76 13.02
CA TYR A 209 -4.76 12.14 12.91
C TYR A 209 -5.82 13.12 13.44
N CYS A 210 -5.39 14.04 14.31
CA CYS A 210 -6.20 15.15 14.78
C CYS A 210 -5.53 16.47 14.35
N PRO A 211 -6.13 17.26 13.45
CA PRO A 211 -5.60 18.56 13.09
C PRO A 211 -5.51 19.46 14.32
N SER A 212 -4.40 20.19 14.49
CA SER A 212 -4.24 21.12 15.62
C SER A 212 -5.25 22.27 15.55
N GLU A 213 -5.87 22.59 16.70
CA GLU A 213 -6.95 23.59 16.85
C GLU A 213 -6.59 25.01 16.36
N GLY A 214 -5.30 25.30 16.10
CA GLY A 214 -4.79 26.64 15.76
C GLY A 214 -4.78 27.04 14.27
N LYS A 215 -5.25 26.18 13.35
CA LYS A 215 -5.33 26.52 11.90
C LYS A 215 -6.70 26.22 11.28
N GLN A 216 -7.75 26.21 12.08
CA GLN A 216 -9.11 26.27 11.54
C GLN A 216 -9.38 27.72 11.13
N GLU A 217 -9.10 28.07 9.86
CA GLU A 217 -9.82 29.18 9.25
C GLU A 217 -11.31 28.81 9.34
N MET A 218 -12.06 29.57 10.12
CA MET A 218 -13.51 29.44 10.30
C MET A 218 -14.22 29.40 8.93
N ASP A 219 -15.19 28.49 8.81
CA ASP A 219 -16.41 28.64 8.01
C ASP A 219 -16.37 28.57 6.46
N GLU A 220 -15.53 27.71 5.86
CA GLU A 220 -15.88 27.17 4.53
C GLU A 220 -15.80 25.63 4.52
N VAL A 221 -16.93 24.98 4.20
CA VAL A 221 -16.95 23.53 3.90
C VAL A 221 -16.03 23.31 2.70
N SER A 222 -14.84 22.77 2.96
CA SER A 222 -13.88 22.47 1.90
C SER A 222 -14.54 21.56 0.89
N GLU A 223 -14.39 21.84 -0.40
CA GLU A 223 -15.04 21.01 -1.41
C GLU A 223 -14.40 19.62 -1.48
N PRO A 224 -15.19 18.57 -1.79
CA PRO A 224 -14.65 17.22 -1.91
C PRO A 224 -13.54 17.11 -2.98
N VAL A 225 -12.54 16.27 -2.69
CA VAL A 225 -11.36 16.05 -3.53
C VAL A 225 -11.43 14.65 -4.14
N MET A 226 -11.27 14.56 -5.46
CA MET A 226 -11.22 13.29 -6.17
C MET A 226 -9.79 12.78 -6.25
N VAL A 227 -9.50 11.65 -5.59
CA VAL A 227 -8.21 10.96 -5.65
C VAL A 227 -8.36 9.69 -6.48
N MET A 228 -7.56 9.54 -7.53
CA MET A 228 -7.44 8.31 -8.31
C MET A 228 -6.19 7.54 -7.86
N MET A 229 -6.25 6.21 -7.88
CA MET A 229 -5.10 5.36 -7.58
C MET A 229 -4.98 4.23 -8.59
N ALA A 230 -3.78 3.96 -9.07
CA ALA A 230 -3.48 2.82 -9.93
C ALA A 230 -2.13 2.23 -9.54
N CYS A 231 -1.98 0.93 -9.77
CA CYS A 231 -0.75 0.21 -9.47
C CYS A 231 -0.32 -0.61 -10.68
N GLY A 232 0.97 -0.61 -10.99
CA GLY A 232 1.53 -1.41 -12.06
C GLY A 232 1.32 -2.91 -11.85
N PRO A 233 1.53 -3.74 -12.88
CA PRO A 233 2.18 -3.38 -14.15
C PRO A 233 1.30 -2.52 -15.08
N TYR A 234 1.94 -1.60 -15.81
CA TYR A 234 1.28 -0.66 -16.73
C TYR A 234 1.28 -1.12 -18.20
N THR A 235 1.72 -2.35 -18.45
CA THR A 235 1.78 -2.97 -19.77
C THR A 235 1.42 -4.46 -19.68
N PRO A 236 0.80 -5.06 -20.71
CA PRO A 236 0.53 -6.50 -20.75
C PRO A 236 1.82 -7.32 -20.74
N SER A 237 1.77 -8.54 -20.22
CA SER A 237 2.97 -9.40 -20.08
C SER A 237 3.63 -9.81 -21.40
N GLU A 238 2.92 -9.68 -22.53
CA GLU A 238 3.38 -10.04 -23.86
C GLU A 238 3.96 -8.87 -24.66
N SER A 239 3.86 -7.63 -24.14
CA SER A 239 4.21 -6.43 -24.89
C SER A 239 4.72 -5.29 -24.00
N LEU A 240 5.59 -4.46 -24.57
CA LEU A 240 6.04 -3.20 -23.95
C LEU A 240 5.39 -1.99 -24.64
N THR A 241 4.13 -2.13 -25.09
CA THR A 241 3.39 -1.05 -25.77
C THR A 241 2.73 -0.09 -24.78
N TYR A 242 2.59 -0.47 -23.51
CA TYR A 242 1.97 0.34 -22.46
C TYR A 242 0.54 0.79 -22.80
N ASP A 243 -0.24 -0.02 -23.52
CA ASP A 243 -1.64 0.29 -23.85
C ASP A 243 -2.51 0.59 -22.60
N PRO A 244 -2.38 -0.16 -21.48
CA PRO A 244 -3.06 0.17 -20.22
C PRO A 244 -2.70 1.54 -19.65
N LEU A 245 -1.43 1.95 -19.78
CA LEU A 245 -1.00 3.28 -19.37
C LEU A 245 -1.67 4.38 -20.19
N ILE A 246 -1.74 4.19 -21.52
CA ILE A 246 -2.36 5.15 -22.44
C ILE A 246 -3.86 5.27 -22.15
N ASP A 247 -4.54 4.16 -21.88
CA ASP A 247 -5.94 4.16 -21.48
C ASP A 247 -6.13 4.84 -20.11
N LEU A 248 -5.22 4.65 -19.15
CA LEU A 248 -5.24 5.35 -17.87
C LEU A 248 -5.08 6.86 -18.04
N ILE A 249 -4.12 7.32 -18.84
CA ILE A 249 -3.93 8.75 -19.16
C ILE A 249 -5.19 9.33 -19.80
N THR A 250 -5.84 8.57 -20.69
CA THR A 250 -7.11 8.99 -21.32
C THR A 250 -8.21 9.18 -20.27
N ILE A 251 -8.31 8.28 -19.29
CA ILE A 251 -9.26 8.38 -18.19
C ILE A 251 -8.93 9.55 -17.27
N ILE A 252 -7.66 9.79 -16.93
CA ILE A 252 -7.25 10.94 -16.11
C ILE A 252 -7.65 12.25 -16.82
N ASN A 253 -7.45 12.36 -18.13
CA ASN A 253 -7.86 13.56 -18.87
C ASN A 253 -9.38 13.73 -18.96
N LYS A 254 -10.13 12.62 -19.02
CA LYS A 254 -11.60 12.63 -19.06
C LYS A 254 -12.21 13.00 -17.71
N ASP A 255 -11.80 12.30 -16.65
CA ASP A 255 -12.36 12.42 -15.31
C ASP A 255 -11.72 13.58 -14.52
N ARG A 256 -10.57 14.10 -14.97
CA ARG A 256 -9.84 15.23 -14.35
C ARG A 256 -9.75 15.12 -12.82
N PRO A 257 -9.26 14.00 -12.27
CA PRO A 257 -9.10 13.87 -10.82
C PRO A 257 -8.18 14.98 -10.30
N ASP A 258 -8.38 15.37 -9.05
CA ASP A 258 -7.54 16.39 -8.41
C ASP A 258 -6.13 15.84 -8.14
N MET A 259 -6.04 14.52 -7.90
CA MET A 259 -4.79 13.81 -7.72
C MET A 259 -4.84 12.38 -8.25
N CYS A 260 -3.71 11.88 -8.74
CA CYS A 260 -3.45 10.48 -9.01
C CYS A 260 -2.27 9.97 -8.19
N ILE A 261 -2.46 8.86 -7.47
CA ILE A 261 -1.41 8.11 -6.79
C ILE A 261 -1.07 6.88 -7.64
N LEU A 262 0.16 6.81 -8.14
CA LEU A 262 0.63 5.82 -9.09
C LEU A 262 1.72 4.98 -8.43
N PHE A 263 1.39 3.73 -8.14
CA PHE A 263 2.33 2.76 -7.58
C PHE A 263 3.05 2.02 -8.70
N GLY A 264 4.33 1.71 -8.50
CA GLY A 264 5.07 0.79 -9.36
C GLY A 264 4.45 -0.62 -9.40
N PRO A 265 5.05 -1.54 -10.19
CA PRO A 265 6.19 -1.30 -11.06
C PRO A 265 5.83 -0.58 -12.36
N PHE A 266 6.60 0.45 -12.71
CA PHE A 266 6.55 1.12 -14.00
C PHE A 266 7.37 0.36 -15.05
N VAL A 267 8.53 -0.17 -14.66
CA VAL A 267 9.31 -1.12 -15.47
C VAL A 267 9.50 -2.38 -14.64
N ASP A 268 8.62 -3.34 -14.89
CA ASP A 268 8.50 -4.55 -14.07
C ASP A 268 9.65 -5.52 -14.32
N SER A 269 10.42 -5.80 -13.26
CA SER A 269 11.51 -6.78 -13.26
C SER A 269 11.03 -8.20 -13.58
N LYS A 270 9.75 -8.50 -13.34
CA LYS A 270 9.11 -9.79 -13.69
C LYS A 270 8.49 -9.83 -15.08
N HIS A 271 8.62 -8.76 -15.88
CA HIS A 271 8.15 -8.77 -17.27
C HIS A 271 9.10 -9.61 -18.14
N GLU A 272 8.55 -10.52 -18.96
CA GLU A 272 9.35 -11.51 -19.71
C GLU A 272 10.49 -10.90 -20.53
N GLN A 273 10.23 -9.83 -21.28
CA GLN A 273 11.26 -9.16 -22.09
C GLN A 273 12.31 -8.41 -21.24
N ILE A 274 11.97 -7.99 -20.02
CA ILE A 274 12.90 -7.31 -19.10
C ILE A 274 13.80 -8.35 -18.45
N GLU A 275 13.22 -9.42 -17.90
CA GLU A 275 13.94 -10.53 -17.25
C GLU A 275 14.91 -11.23 -18.21
N LYS A 276 14.48 -11.45 -19.47
CA LYS A 276 15.31 -12.07 -20.50
C LYS A 276 16.28 -11.12 -21.20
N ASN A 277 16.33 -9.85 -20.77
CA ASN A 277 17.16 -8.79 -21.36
C ASN A 277 16.98 -8.67 -22.89
N GLN A 278 15.73 -8.66 -23.35
CA GLN A 278 15.35 -8.58 -24.77
C GLN A 278 15.05 -7.15 -25.25
N VAL A 279 15.30 -6.16 -24.40
CA VAL A 279 15.13 -4.73 -24.73
C VAL A 279 16.42 -4.13 -25.27
N THR A 280 16.30 -3.12 -26.13
CA THR A 280 17.44 -2.48 -26.82
C THR A 280 17.91 -1.18 -26.16
N GLU A 281 17.31 -0.79 -25.04
CA GLU A 281 17.61 0.44 -24.31
C GLU A 281 17.74 0.17 -22.81
N THR A 282 18.33 1.09 -22.06
CA THR A 282 18.51 0.91 -20.61
C THR A 282 17.18 0.99 -19.86
N PHE A 283 17.09 0.32 -18.72
CA PHE A 283 15.86 0.30 -17.93
C PHE A 283 15.47 1.71 -17.44
N GLU A 284 16.44 2.57 -17.14
CA GLU A 284 16.23 3.96 -16.76
C GLU A 284 15.58 4.75 -17.91
N ASN A 285 15.95 4.48 -19.16
CA ASN A 285 15.34 5.14 -20.32
C ASN A 285 13.89 4.68 -20.54
N ILE A 286 13.61 3.38 -20.35
CA ILE A 286 12.23 2.86 -20.41
C ILE A 286 11.37 3.53 -19.33
N PHE A 287 11.88 3.58 -18.10
CA PHE A 287 11.21 4.23 -16.98
C PHE A 287 10.95 5.71 -17.26
N LYS A 288 11.98 6.44 -17.69
CA LYS A 288 11.88 7.87 -18.00
C LYS A 288 10.79 8.13 -19.04
N ARG A 289 10.72 7.37 -20.13
CA ARG A 289 9.64 7.53 -21.13
C ARG A 289 8.26 7.22 -20.56
N CYS A 290 8.14 6.23 -19.68
CA CYS A 290 6.89 5.88 -19.02
C CYS A 290 6.40 7.06 -18.17
N VAL A 291 7.28 7.61 -17.32
CA VAL A 291 6.99 8.78 -16.49
C VAL A 291 6.71 10.01 -17.33
N ASP A 292 7.54 10.31 -18.33
CA ASP A 292 7.36 11.44 -19.25
C ASP A 292 6.00 11.35 -19.97
N SER A 293 5.57 10.14 -20.37
CA SER A 293 4.26 9.93 -21.00
C SER A 293 3.10 10.26 -20.05
N ILE A 294 3.20 9.88 -18.78
CA ILE A 294 2.21 10.20 -17.75
C ILE A 294 2.20 11.71 -17.47
N VAL A 295 3.37 12.27 -17.22
CA VAL A 295 3.59 13.67 -16.89
C VAL A 295 3.05 14.52 -18.05
N GLU A 296 3.59 14.41 -19.26
CA GLU A 296 3.13 15.20 -20.41
C GLU A 296 1.66 14.92 -20.75
N GLY A 297 1.25 13.65 -20.74
CA GLY A 297 -0.10 13.25 -21.13
C GLY A 297 -1.20 13.73 -20.21
N THR A 298 -0.87 14.11 -18.98
CA THR A 298 -1.83 14.60 -17.99
C THR A 298 -1.75 16.11 -17.76
N LYS A 299 -0.85 16.85 -18.44
CA LYS A 299 -0.71 18.32 -18.29
C LYS A 299 -2.04 19.07 -18.45
N GLY A 300 -2.84 18.69 -19.45
CA GLY A 300 -4.14 19.33 -19.72
C GLY A 300 -5.22 19.07 -18.66
N SER A 301 -5.04 18.06 -17.80
CA SER A 301 -6.00 17.70 -16.75
C SER A 301 -5.88 18.56 -15.50
N GLY A 302 -4.70 19.16 -15.23
CA GLY A 302 -4.42 19.85 -13.98
C GLY A 302 -4.29 18.92 -12.75
N CYS A 303 -4.21 17.61 -12.97
CA CYS A 303 -4.07 16.60 -11.92
C CYS A 303 -2.67 16.66 -11.28
N ARG A 304 -2.61 16.62 -9.94
CA ARG A 304 -1.35 16.33 -9.22
C ARG A 304 -1.02 14.85 -9.30
N LEU A 305 0.26 14.51 -9.40
CA LEU A 305 0.74 13.15 -9.54
C LEU A 305 1.61 12.80 -8.34
N VAL A 306 1.33 11.68 -7.69
CA VAL A 306 2.20 11.08 -6.68
C VAL A 306 2.72 9.78 -7.24
N PHE A 307 4.04 9.62 -7.33
CA PHE A 307 4.68 8.37 -7.74
C PHE A 307 5.23 7.65 -6.51
N VAL A 308 4.87 6.39 -6.35
CA VAL A 308 5.35 5.50 -5.28
C VAL A 308 6.12 4.36 -5.94
N PRO A 309 7.39 4.12 -5.56
CA PRO A 309 8.21 3.06 -6.15
C PRO A 309 7.71 1.67 -5.77
N SER A 310 8.20 0.66 -6.48
CA SER A 310 8.04 -0.75 -6.13
C SER A 310 9.36 -1.49 -6.18
N GLN A 311 9.55 -2.52 -5.35
CA GLN A 311 10.73 -3.38 -5.45
C GLN A 311 10.80 -4.06 -6.82
N ARG A 312 9.68 -4.15 -7.54
CA ARG A 312 9.67 -4.65 -8.93
C ARG A 312 10.10 -3.62 -9.98
N ASP A 313 10.37 -2.37 -9.62
CA ASP A 313 10.95 -1.39 -10.54
C ASP A 313 12.43 -1.70 -10.79
N VAL A 314 12.72 -2.36 -11.91
CA VAL A 314 14.04 -2.95 -12.20
C VAL A 314 15.21 -1.95 -12.21
N HIS A 315 14.91 -0.66 -12.44
CA HIS A 315 15.89 0.42 -12.52
C HIS A 315 16.15 1.12 -11.17
N HIS A 316 15.38 0.77 -10.12
CA HIS A 316 15.39 1.45 -8.83
C HIS A 316 15.97 0.57 -7.72
N HIS A 317 16.14 1.14 -6.52
CA HIS A 317 16.63 0.41 -5.36
C HIS A 317 15.77 -0.82 -5.04
N TYR A 318 16.37 -2.01 -4.90
CA TYR A 318 15.63 -3.27 -4.67
C TYR A 318 15.41 -3.62 -3.18
N ILE A 319 15.58 -2.65 -2.27
CA ILE A 319 15.54 -2.86 -0.82
C ILE A 319 14.37 -2.09 -0.20
N TYR A 320 13.63 -2.72 0.71
CA TYR A 320 12.54 -2.09 1.45
C TYR A 320 13.04 -1.60 2.81
N PRO A 321 12.69 -0.38 3.25
CA PRO A 321 11.87 0.63 2.57
C PRO A 321 12.60 1.31 1.39
N GLN A 322 11.91 1.60 0.29
CA GLN A 322 12.51 2.24 -0.88
C GLN A 322 12.47 3.77 -0.79
N PRO A 323 13.58 4.47 -1.12
CA PRO A 323 13.57 5.93 -1.23
C PRO A 323 12.75 6.37 -2.47
N PRO A 324 12.37 7.66 -2.56
CA PRO A 324 11.67 8.18 -3.72
C PRO A 324 12.46 7.99 -5.02
N PHE A 325 11.76 7.98 -6.15
CA PHE A 325 12.42 8.03 -7.46
C PHE A 325 13.27 9.30 -7.63
N ASN A 326 14.23 9.25 -8.56
CA ASN A 326 15.03 10.41 -8.94
C ASN A 326 14.66 10.88 -10.35
N LEU A 327 13.98 12.02 -10.44
CA LEU A 327 13.63 12.68 -11.71
C LEU A 327 14.35 14.02 -11.83
N SER A 328 15.47 14.04 -12.55
CA SER A 328 16.36 15.21 -12.65
C SER A 328 15.96 16.27 -13.69
N ASN A 329 14.91 16.04 -14.50
CA ASN A 329 14.60 16.84 -15.68
C ASN A 329 13.17 17.41 -15.74
N LEU A 330 12.49 17.56 -14.60
CA LEU A 330 11.16 18.16 -14.58
C LEU A 330 11.22 19.67 -14.81
N SER A 331 10.29 20.20 -15.61
CA SER A 331 10.10 21.65 -15.73
C SER A 331 9.61 22.24 -14.40
N LYS A 332 9.72 23.56 -14.21
CA LYS A 332 9.24 24.21 -12.97
C LYS A 332 7.76 23.92 -12.69
N ASP A 333 6.93 23.92 -13.73
CA ASP A 333 5.50 23.64 -13.62
C ASP A 333 5.24 22.16 -13.29
N ASP A 334 6.05 21.26 -13.85
CA ASP A 334 5.97 19.82 -13.57
C ASP A 334 6.42 19.49 -12.14
N SER A 335 7.47 20.14 -11.65
CA SER A 335 7.93 20.00 -10.27
C SER A 335 6.90 20.47 -9.24
N ALA A 336 5.98 21.38 -9.61
CA ALA A 336 4.91 21.85 -8.71
C ALA A 336 3.72 20.88 -8.61
N ARG A 337 3.57 19.95 -9.56
CA ARG A 337 2.45 19.00 -9.62
C ARG A 337 2.86 17.55 -9.42
N VAL A 338 4.16 17.24 -9.51
CA VAL A 338 4.70 15.88 -9.32
C VAL A 338 5.32 15.78 -7.93
N THR A 339 4.86 14.81 -7.15
CA THR A 339 5.43 14.40 -5.87
C THR A 339 6.02 13.01 -6.02
N LEU A 340 7.26 12.84 -5.59
CA LEU A 340 7.93 11.53 -5.53
C LEU A 340 7.95 11.11 -4.07
N ALA A 341 7.26 10.02 -3.76
CA ALA A 341 7.11 9.50 -2.41
C ALA A 341 7.95 8.21 -2.23
N PRO A 342 8.39 7.88 -1.01
CA PRO A 342 9.02 6.59 -0.73
C PRO A 342 7.98 5.46 -0.64
N ASP A 343 8.45 4.21 -0.57
CA ASP A 343 7.62 3.03 -0.25
C ASP A 343 8.16 2.35 1.03
N PRO A 344 7.40 2.32 2.14
CA PRO A 344 6.05 2.87 2.31
C PRO A 344 6.10 4.37 2.64
N CYS A 345 4.94 5.01 2.74
CA CYS A 345 4.83 6.36 3.31
C CYS A 345 3.43 6.69 3.84
N THR A 346 3.37 7.71 4.71
CA THR A 346 2.10 8.35 5.11
C THR A 346 2.06 9.77 4.57
N LEU A 347 1.10 10.04 3.67
CA LEU A 347 0.87 11.38 3.11
C LEU A 347 -0.31 12.08 3.79
N LEU A 348 -0.22 13.39 3.92
CA LEU A 348 -1.30 14.27 4.31
C LEU A 348 -1.86 14.97 3.05
N ILE A 349 -3.10 14.65 2.69
CA ILE A 349 -3.79 15.16 1.51
C ILE A 349 -5.05 15.89 1.97
N GLY A 350 -5.03 17.21 2.00
CA GLY A 350 -6.17 18.00 2.48
C GLY A 350 -6.57 17.66 3.93
N ASN A 351 -5.59 17.48 4.82
CA ASN A 351 -5.77 17.05 6.21
C ASN A 351 -6.39 15.65 6.38
N VAL A 352 -6.34 14.82 5.34
CA VAL A 352 -6.69 13.40 5.37
C VAL A 352 -5.40 12.60 5.23
N THR A 353 -5.20 11.62 6.12
CA THR A 353 -4.00 10.79 6.13
C THR A 353 -4.16 9.56 5.23
N PHE A 354 -3.20 9.39 4.34
CA PHE A 354 -3.11 8.27 3.39
C PHE A 354 -1.87 7.45 3.70
N GLY A 355 -2.07 6.23 4.20
CA GLY A 355 -1.00 5.24 4.29
C GLY A 355 -0.85 4.52 2.97
N LEU A 356 0.37 4.49 2.44
CA LEU A 356 0.68 3.97 1.11
C LEU A 356 1.77 2.91 1.21
N THR A 357 1.56 1.77 0.57
CA THR A 357 2.66 0.84 0.25
C THR A 357 2.42 0.17 -1.10
N SER A 358 3.49 -0.10 -1.85
CA SER A 358 3.42 -0.85 -3.11
C SER A 358 3.63 -2.37 -2.92
N THR A 359 4.19 -2.74 -1.77
CA THR A 359 4.56 -4.13 -1.45
C THR A 359 3.31 -4.95 -1.16
N ASP A 360 3.24 -6.18 -1.67
CA ASP A 360 2.03 -7.02 -1.62
C ASP A 360 1.82 -7.72 -0.26
N ILE A 361 1.88 -6.93 0.81
CA ILE A 361 1.72 -7.40 2.19
C ILE A 361 0.41 -8.16 2.41
N LEU A 362 -0.66 -7.79 1.70
CA LEU A 362 -1.93 -8.51 1.74
C LEU A 362 -1.80 -9.95 1.23
N PHE A 363 -1.09 -10.16 0.12
CA PHE A 363 -0.83 -11.50 -0.40
C PHE A 363 0.09 -12.29 0.54
N HIS A 364 1.15 -11.67 1.04
CA HIS A 364 2.14 -12.32 1.92
C HIS A 364 1.51 -12.76 3.25
N MET A 365 0.87 -11.84 3.99
CA MET A 365 0.19 -12.19 5.24
C MET A 365 -0.96 -13.16 5.02
N GLY A 366 -1.67 -13.04 3.88
CA GLY A 366 -2.72 -13.98 3.56
C GLY A 366 -2.22 -15.41 3.37
N ALA A 367 -0.99 -15.59 2.88
CA ALA A 367 -0.40 -16.91 2.71
C ALA A 367 -0.08 -17.57 4.07
N GLU A 368 0.27 -16.77 5.09
CA GLU A 368 0.78 -17.24 6.39
C GLU A 368 -0.22 -17.15 7.56
N GLU A 369 -1.33 -16.43 7.41
CA GLU A 369 -2.34 -16.28 8.48
C GLU A 369 -3.07 -17.60 8.76
N ILE A 370 -3.25 -17.88 10.05
CA ILE A 370 -4.17 -18.91 10.58
C ILE A 370 -5.27 -18.23 11.40
N SER A 371 -6.48 -18.78 11.38
CA SER A 371 -7.56 -18.29 12.23
C SER A 371 -8.56 -19.38 12.59
N SER A 372 -9.27 -19.14 13.69
CA SER A 372 -10.41 -19.94 14.13
C SER A 372 -11.49 -19.02 14.72
N GLY A 373 -12.77 -19.36 14.51
CA GLY A 373 -13.92 -18.76 15.20
C GLY A 373 -14.24 -17.28 14.94
N THR A 374 -13.35 -16.51 14.29
CA THR A 374 -13.45 -15.03 14.22
C THR A 374 -14.69 -14.44 13.52
N GLY A 375 -15.41 -15.21 12.70
CA GLY A 375 -16.58 -14.74 11.93
C GLY A 375 -16.31 -13.60 10.92
N THR A 376 -15.08 -13.10 10.83
CA THR A 376 -14.68 -11.96 9.99
C THR A 376 -14.10 -12.43 8.67
N GLU A 377 -14.17 -11.60 7.63
CA GLU A 377 -13.59 -11.92 6.33
C GLU A 377 -12.06 -11.77 6.37
N ARG A 378 -11.34 -12.63 5.63
CA ARG A 378 -9.88 -12.74 5.66
C ARG A 378 -9.16 -11.41 5.40
N PHE A 379 -9.56 -10.63 4.40
CA PHE A 379 -8.89 -9.35 4.13
C PHE A 379 -9.13 -8.34 5.24
N SER A 380 -10.33 -8.30 5.82
CA SER A 380 -10.60 -7.44 6.99
C SER A 380 -9.71 -7.81 8.18
N ARG A 381 -9.44 -9.11 8.41
CA ARG A 381 -8.50 -9.55 9.47
C ARG A 381 -7.06 -9.12 9.19
N ILE A 382 -6.57 -9.31 7.97
CA ILE A 382 -5.19 -8.93 7.60
C ILE A 382 -5.00 -7.41 7.73
N MET A 383 -5.97 -6.61 7.28
CA MET A 383 -5.92 -5.15 7.47
C MET A 383 -5.95 -4.76 8.95
N LYS A 384 -6.78 -5.43 9.76
CA LYS A 384 -6.79 -5.22 11.21
C LYS A 384 -5.41 -5.51 11.83
N HIS A 385 -4.75 -6.58 11.41
CA HIS A 385 -3.38 -6.89 11.85
C HIS A 385 -2.40 -5.80 11.49
N MET A 386 -2.40 -5.29 10.25
CA MET A 386 -1.50 -4.19 9.88
C MET A 386 -1.69 -2.96 10.76
N LEU A 387 -2.93 -2.54 10.98
CA LEU A 387 -3.25 -1.34 11.77
C LEU A 387 -2.94 -1.50 13.26
N THR A 388 -3.08 -2.70 13.80
CA THR A 388 -2.83 -3.00 15.23
C THR A 388 -1.39 -3.37 15.53
N GLN A 389 -0.63 -3.81 14.53
CA GLN A 389 0.82 -4.01 14.60
C GLN A 389 1.61 -2.76 14.23
N ARG A 390 0.90 -1.66 13.91
CA ARG A 390 1.46 -0.32 13.71
C ARG A 390 2.59 -0.28 12.68
N SER A 391 2.50 -1.12 11.65
CA SER A 391 3.59 -1.35 10.70
C SER A 391 3.08 -1.61 9.30
N TYR A 392 3.77 -1.09 8.28
CA TYR A 392 3.43 -1.36 6.87
C TYR A 392 3.78 -2.80 6.44
N TYR A 393 4.67 -3.47 7.17
CA TYR A 393 5.05 -4.86 6.89
C TYR A 393 5.29 -5.63 8.21
N PRO A 394 4.25 -6.10 8.91
CA PRO A 394 4.42 -6.76 10.21
C PRO A 394 4.85 -8.24 10.12
N LEU A 395 4.69 -8.87 8.95
CA LEU A 395 5.06 -10.27 8.71
C LEU A 395 6.57 -10.47 8.88
N TYR A 396 6.96 -11.40 9.76
CA TYR A 396 8.36 -11.74 9.98
C TYR A 396 8.54 -13.25 10.18
N PRO A 397 9.52 -13.89 9.49
CA PRO A 397 10.35 -13.34 8.42
C PRO A 397 9.55 -12.83 7.21
N PRO A 398 10.08 -11.87 6.41
CA PRO A 398 9.39 -11.40 5.23
C PRO A 398 9.29 -12.50 4.15
N ALA A 399 8.41 -12.29 3.18
CA ALA A 399 8.28 -13.19 2.05
C ALA A 399 9.61 -13.21 1.27
N GLU A 400 9.94 -14.34 0.65
CA GLU A 400 11.26 -14.59 0.05
C GLU A 400 11.65 -13.53 -0.99
N GLU A 401 10.68 -12.96 -1.71
CA GLU A 401 10.92 -11.90 -2.69
C GLU A 401 11.20 -10.51 -2.09
N VAL A 402 10.91 -10.30 -0.81
CA VAL A 402 11.04 -8.98 -0.15
C VAL A 402 12.40 -8.88 0.53
N ASN A 403 13.30 -8.11 -0.07
CA ASN A 403 14.53 -7.73 0.59
C ASN A 403 14.26 -6.56 1.54
N MET A 404 14.66 -6.69 2.81
CA MET A 404 14.40 -5.70 3.84
C MET A 404 15.70 -5.25 4.52
N ASP A 405 15.83 -3.95 4.73
CA ASP A 405 16.82 -3.34 5.61
C ASP A 405 16.11 -3.00 6.92
N TYR A 406 16.36 -3.77 7.98
CA TYR A 406 15.60 -3.70 9.23
C TYR A 406 15.85 -2.39 9.98
N ASP A 407 17.09 -1.90 10.00
CA ASP A 407 17.43 -0.63 10.65
C ASP A 407 16.66 0.53 9.99
N LYS A 408 16.56 0.51 8.65
CA LYS A 408 15.81 1.54 7.90
C LYS A 408 14.31 1.32 7.97
N PHE A 409 13.87 0.07 8.03
CA PHE A 409 12.46 -0.27 8.21
C PHE A 409 11.94 0.15 9.59
N GLN A 410 12.73 0.04 10.65
CA GLN A 410 12.36 0.57 11.97
C GLN A 410 12.15 2.09 11.92
N GLN A 411 12.98 2.79 11.15
CA GLN A 411 12.89 4.25 11.03
C GLN A 411 11.74 4.73 10.13
N PHE A 412 11.52 4.08 8.98
CA PHE A 412 10.65 4.61 7.92
C PHE A 412 9.48 3.70 7.51
N GLY A 413 9.40 2.51 8.12
CA GLY A 413 8.42 1.47 7.78
C GLY A 413 7.27 1.31 8.78
N GLN A 414 7.26 2.10 9.85
CA GLN A 414 6.23 2.07 10.89
C GLN A 414 5.08 3.04 10.58
N MET A 415 3.90 2.77 11.14
CA MET A 415 2.77 3.69 11.12
C MET A 415 2.80 4.50 12.41
N ASN A 416 2.90 5.83 12.31
CA ASN A 416 2.87 6.72 13.47
C ASN A 416 1.47 7.14 13.92
N LEU A 417 0.45 6.74 13.17
CA LEU A 417 -0.96 6.88 13.49
C LEU A 417 -1.76 5.86 12.70
N THR A 418 -3.04 5.69 13.03
CA THR A 418 -3.95 4.94 12.14
C THR A 418 -4.34 5.86 10.98
N PRO A 419 -4.01 5.52 9.73
CA PRO A 419 -4.35 6.37 8.58
C PRO A 419 -5.86 6.39 8.36
N ASP A 420 -6.38 7.51 7.85
CA ASP A 420 -7.79 7.59 7.44
C ASP A 420 -8.07 6.64 6.27
N ILE A 421 -7.12 6.54 5.33
CA ILE A 421 -7.18 5.69 4.14
C ILE A 421 -5.86 4.91 4.04
N LEU A 422 -5.94 3.58 3.91
CA LEU A 422 -4.79 2.71 3.69
C LEU A 422 -4.88 2.09 2.29
N ILE A 423 -3.93 2.39 1.41
CA ILE A 423 -3.87 1.85 0.05
C ILE A 423 -2.81 0.75 -0.01
N VAL A 424 -3.26 -0.49 -0.26
CA VAL A 424 -2.45 -1.71 -0.29
C VAL A 424 -2.74 -2.50 -1.58
N PRO A 425 -2.15 -2.11 -2.73
CA PRO A 425 -2.34 -2.80 -3.98
C PRO A 425 -1.87 -4.26 -3.91
N SER A 426 -2.67 -5.17 -4.44
CA SER A 426 -2.39 -6.59 -4.40
C SER A 426 -2.85 -7.32 -5.66
N GLU A 427 -2.19 -8.44 -5.96
CA GLU A 427 -2.66 -9.42 -6.96
C GLU A 427 -4.01 -10.05 -6.59
N LEU A 428 -4.37 -10.03 -5.30
CA LEU A 428 -5.65 -10.50 -4.77
C LEU A 428 -6.84 -9.68 -5.32
N ARG A 429 -8.05 -10.14 -5.00
CA ARG A 429 -9.27 -9.46 -5.42
C ARG A 429 -9.32 -8.05 -4.83
N TYR A 430 -9.62 -7.08 -5.68
CA TYR A 430 -9.83 -5.69 -5.30
C TYR A 430 -10.93 -5.55 -4.23
N PHE A 431 -10.82 -4.51 -3.40
CA PHE A 431 -11.85 -4.16 -2.42
C PHE A 431 -11.70 -2.71 -1.93
N ILE A 432 -12.77 -2.20 -1.32
CA ILE A 432 -12.77 -1.04 -0.44
C ILE A 432 -13.53 -1.43 0.82
N LYS A 433 -12.91 -1.32 2.00
CA LYS A 433 -13.48 -1.79 3.27
C LYS A 433 -13.17 -0.79 4.38
N ASP A 434 -14.13 -0.56 5.27
CA ASP A 434 -13.86 0.08 6.56
C ASP A 434 -13.38 -1.00 7.54
N VAL A 435 -12.18 -0.81 8.08
CA VAL A 435 -11.59 -1.66 9.10
C VAL A 435 -11.16 -0.75 10.23
N ILE A 436 -11.80 -0.89 11.40
CA ILE A 436 -11.55 -0.10 12.62
C ILE A 436 -11.52 1.43 12.38
N GLY A 437 -12.33 1.93 11.44
CA GLY A 437 -12.43 3.35 11.09
C GLY A 437 -11.38 3.82 10.07
N CYS A 438 -10.54 2.94 9.54
CA CYS A 438 -9.65 3.16 8.41
C CYS A 438 -10.30 2.62 7.13
N VAL A 439 -10.33 3.39 6.05
CA VAL A 439 -10.78 2.89 4.74
C VAL A 439 -9.60 2.23 4.03
N CYS A 440 -9.57 0.90 4.07
CA CYS A 440 -8.55 0.10 3.40
C CYS A 440 -8.97 -0.20 1.95
N VAL A 441 -8.05 0.04 1.02
CA VAL A 441 -8.27 -0.03 -0.43
C VAL A 441 -7.22 -0.91 -1.09
N ASN A 442 -7.67 -1.97 -1.75
CA ASN A 442 -6.90 -2.66 -2.77
C ASN A 442 -7.49 -2.30 -4.14
N PRO A 443 -6.85 -1.39 -4.92
CA PRO A 443 -7.32 -1.05 -6.26
C PRO A 443 -7.10 -2.17 -7.29
N GLY A 444 -6.38 -3.23 -6.91
CA GLY A 444 -5.85 -4.23 -7.83
C GLY A 444 -4.66 -3.70 -8.65
N ARG A 445 -4.18 -4.55 -9.55
CA ARG A 445 -3.18 -4.20 -10.57
C ARG A 445 -3.89 -3.63 -11.79
N LEU A 446 -3.30 -2.63 -12.46
CA LEU A 446 -3.83 -2.05 -13.69
C LEU A 446 -3.82 -3.06 -14.84
N THR A 447 -2.88 -4.00 -14.81
CA THR A 447 -2.77 -5.09 -15.78
C THR A 447 -2.55 -6.41 -15.06
N LYS A 448 -3.23 -7.48 -15.51
CA LYS A 448 -3.06 -8.84 -14.98
C LYS A 448 -2.71 -9.79 -16.13
N GLY A 449 -1.42 -10.10 -16.28
CA GLY A 449 -0.92 -10.87 -17.41
C GLY A 449 -1.22 -10.18 -18.74
N GLN A 450 -2.00 -10.83 -19.61
CA GLN A 450 -2.35 -10.33 -20.94
C GLN A 450 -3.65 -9.48 -20.98
N VAL A 451 -4.36 -9.32 -19.86
CA VAL A 451 -5.66 -8.64 -19.80
C VAL A 451 -5.63 -7.38 -18.93
N GLY A 452 -6.61 -6.50 -19.16
CA GLY A 452 -6.81 -5.31 -18.32
C GLY A 452 -7.22 -5.69 -16.90
N GLY A 453 -6.66 -4.97 -15.94
CA GLY A 453 -7.02 -5.05 -14.53
C GLY A 453 -7.91 -3.89 -14.12
N THR A 454 -7.57 -3.23 -13.02
CA THR A 454 -8.43 -2.22 -12.39
C THR A 454 -7.64 -1.02 -11.85
N TYR A 455 -8.35 0.08 -11.62
CA TYR A 455 -7.87 1.25 -10.87
C TYR A 455 -8.94 1.66 -9.84
N GLY A 456 -8.52 2.39 -8.81
CA GLY A 456 -9.40 2.93 -7.77
C GLY A 456 -9.65 4.43 -7.92
N ARG A 457 -10.78 4.90 -7.41
CA ARG A 457 -11.08 6.32 -7.25
C ARG A 457 -11.86 6.56 -5.96
N LEU A 458 -11.50 7.60 -5.22
CA LEU A 458 -12.08 8.00 -3.95
C LEU A 458 -12.53 9.45 -4.02
N LEU A 459 -13.59 9.76 -3.30
CA LEU A 459 -14.03 11.11 -3.01
C LEU A 459 -13.81 11.35 -1.52
N ILE A 460 -12.90 12.25 -1.19
CA ILE A 460 -12.57 12.59 0.20
C ILE A 460 -13.07 13.98 0.55
N GLN A 461 -13.50 14.14 1.80
CA GLN A 461 -13.86 15.41 2.41
C GLN A 461 -12.64 15.94 3.18
N PRO A 462 -11.97 17.00 2.68
CA PRO A 462 -10.93 17.67 3.46
C PRO A 462 -11.54 18.25 4.74
N ASN A 463 -10.77 18.28 5.83
CA ASN A 463 -11.20 18.79 7.14
C ASN A 463 -12.53 18.18 7.61
N PRO A 464 -12.57 16.86 7.88
CA PRO A 464 -13.80 16.20 8.31
C PRO A 464 -14.34 16.87 9.60
N VAL A 465 -15.61 17.29 9.56
CA VAL A 465 -16.29 17.90 10.69
C VAL A 465 -16.53 16.82 11.75
N LEU A 466 -16.21 17.13 13.01
CA LEU A 466 -16.62 16.30 14.15
C LEU A 466 -18.13 16.47 14.35
N VAL A 467 -18.91 15.41 14.11
CA VAL A 467 -20.35 15.41 14.37
C VAL A 467 -20.60 14.72 15.71
N GLU A 468 -21.18 15.45 16.67
CA GLU A 468 -21.56 14.91 18.00
C GLU A 468 -20.42 14.19 18.75
N GLY A 469 -19.17 14.63 18.58
CA GLY A 469 -17.99 14.03 19.22
C GLY A 469 -17.57 12.67 18.66
N LYS A 470 -18.20 12.20 17.56
CA LYS A 470 -17.80 10.97 16.85
C LYS A 470 -16.99 11.32 15.61
N ARG A 471 -15.91 10.58 15.39
CA ARG A 471 -15.09 10.69 14.17
C ARG A 471 -15.91 10.20 12.97
N VAL A 472 -16.11 11.09 12.00
CA VAL A 472 -16.69 10.76 10.70
C VAL A 472 -15.55 10.45 9.73
N SER A 473 -15.64 9.34 8.99
CA SER A 473 -14.63 9.01 7.99
C SER A 473 -14.54 10.12 6.94
N PRO A 474 -13.35 10.65 6.63
CA PRO A 474 -13.20 11.64 5.58
C PRO A 474 -13.41 11.04 4.18
N CYS A 475 -13.41 9.72 4.02
CA CYS A 475 -13.71 9.08 2.75
C CYS A 475 -15.23 8.97 2.56
N ILE A 476 -15.80 9.81 1.69
CA ILE A 476 -17.24 9.88 1.44
C ILE A 476 -17.70 8.68 0.60
N ALA A 477 -16.94 8.38 -0.44
CA ALA A 477 -17.28 7.35 -1.42
C ALA A 477 -16.03 6.83 -2.13
N GLY A 478 -16.12 5.60 -2.64
CA GLY A 478 -15.04 4.97 -3.40
C GLY A 478 -15.53 3.98 -4.44
N GLN A 479 -14.76 3.79 -5.50
CA GLN A 479 -14.99 2.76 -6.52
C GLN A 479 -13.70 2.11 -6.98
N VAL A 480 -13.78 0.83 -7.32
CA VAL A 480 -12.78 0.15 -8.15
C VAL A 480 -13.39 -0.13 -9.51
N VAL A 481 -12.66 0.19 -10.58
CA VAL A 481 -13.15 0.22 -11.96
C VAL A 481 -12.19 -0.52 -12.88
N LYS A 482 -12.70 -1.29 -13.84
CA LYS A 482 -11.88 -1.94 -14.88
C LYS A 482 -11.32 -0.91 -15.86
N ILE A 483 -10.03 -1.02 -16.16
CA ILE A 483 -9.31 -0.12 -17.09
C ILE A 483 -9.69 -0.35 -18.55
#